data_AF-A0A523DJI6-F1
#
_entry.id   AF-A0A523DJI6-F1
#
_cell.length_a   1.000
_cell.length_b   1.000
_cell.length_c   1.000
_cell.angle_alpha   90.00
_cell.angle_beta   90.00
_cell.angle_gamma   90.00
#
_symmetry.space_group_name_H-M   'P 1'
#
loop_
_entity.id
_entity.type
_entity.pdbx_description
1 polymer ?
#
loop_
_entity_poly.entity_id
_entity_poly.type
_entity_poly.pdbx_seq_one_letter_code
_entity_poly.pdbx_strand_id
1 'polypeptide(L)' 'MLKGFVHAGLSCGCRLAFREGVEGSPVTVLVDRKSPRCALFLHVEGLPIYDYREALRPSTRISPIEEEGYEEEG' A
#
# COMPACT_ATOMS: atom_id res chain seq x y z
N MET A 1 11.17 11.74 5.87
CA MET A 1 12.41 11.87 5.07
C MET A 1 12.61 10.59 4.27
N LEU A 2 12.51 10.66 2.95
CA LEU A 2 12.79 9.52 2.07
C LEU A 2 14.29 9.20 2.17
N LYS A 3 14.67 7.96 2.52
CA LYS A 3 16.06 7.54 2.74
C LYS A 3 16.90 7.48 1.43
N GLY A 4 16.70 8.42 0.51
CA GLY A 4 17.29 8.41 -0.84
C GLY A 4 16.58 7.48 -1.84
N PHE A 5 15.54 6.76 -1.41
CA PHE A 5 14.75 5.93 -2.33
C PHE A 5 13.89 6.79 -3.24
N VAL A 6 14.13 6.70 -4.54
CA VAL A 6 13.39 7.46 -5.55
C VAL A 6 12.37 6.58 -6.27
N HIS A 7 12.73 5.32 -6.56
CA HIS A 7 11.89 4.40 -7.31
C HIS A 7 11.99 2.96 -6.79
N ALA A 8 10.95 2.17 -7.09
CA ALA A 8 10.93 0.72 -6.88
C ALA A 8 10.23 0.02 -8.06
N GLY A 9 10.51 -1.28 -8.26
CA GLY A 9 9.85 -2.11 -9.26
C GLY A 9 8.86 -3.08 -8.60
N LEU A 10 7.70 -3.27 -9.21
CA LEU A 10 6.75 -4.32 -8.84
C LEU A 10 6.88 -5.54 -9.75
N SER A 11 6.47 -6.71 -9.26
CA SER A 11 6.47 -7.97 -10.03
C SER A 11 5.61 -7.92 -11.30
N CYS A 12 4.56 -7.08 -11.33
CA CYS A 12 3.76 -6.81 -12.52
C CYS A 12 4.47 -5.94 -13.58
N GLY A 13 5.70 -5.48 -13.30
CA GLY A 13 6.51 -4.61 -14.14
C GLY A 13 6.26 -3.12 -13.95
N CYS A 14 5.28 -2.71 -13.13
CA CYS A 14 5.07 -1.29 -12.83
C CYS A 14 6.26 -0.70 -12.07
N ARG A 15 6.56 0.57 -12.33
CA ARG A 15 7.52 1.36 -11.57
C ARG A 15 6.78 2.23 -10.56
N LEU A 16 7.31 2.30 -9.35
CA LEU A 16 6.81 3.15 -8.28
C LEU A 16 7.70 4.35 -8.09
N ALA A 17 7.13 5.44 -7.60
CA ALA A 17 7.84 6.58 -7.05
C ALA A 17 7.37 6.86 -5.62
N PHE A 18 8.27 7.46 -4.83
CA PHE A 18 8.01 7.84 -3.46
C PHE A 18 7.95 9.37 -3.35
N ARG A 19 6.92 9.88 -2.68
CA ARG A 19 6.77 11.30 -2.38
C ARG A 19 6.72 11.51 -0.88
N GLU A 20 7.05 12.71 -0.45
CA GLU A 20 6.71 13.14 0.90
C GLU A 20 5.21 13.01 1.08
N GLY A 21 4.83 12.38 2.19
CA GLY A 21 3.42 12.20 2.52
C GLY A 21 2.84 13.39 3.28
N VAL A 22 1.73 13.17 3.95
CA VAL A 22 0.97 14.18 4.69
C VAL A 22 0.91 13.80 6.17
N GLU A 23 0.31 14.65 7.00
CA GLU A 23 0.08 14.32 8.42
C GLU A 23 -0.62 12.96 8.56
N GLY A 24 -0.05 12.10 9.40
CA GLY A 24 -0.50 10.72 9.58
C GLY A 24 -0.04 9.72 8.52
N SER A 25 0.68 10.11 7.46
CA SER A 25 1.33 9.19 6.51
C SER A 25 2.66 9.79 6.02
N PRO A 26 3.83 9.36 6.52
CA PRO A 26 5.09 10.02 6.22
C PRO A 26 5.54 9.89 4.75
N VAL A 27 4.97 8.94 4.01
CA VAL A 27 5.32 8.63 2.61
C VAL A 27 4.06 8.31 1.82
N THR A 28 3.99 8.80 0.58
CA THR A 28 3.00 8.37 -0.41
C THR A 28 3.71 7.58 -1.50
N VAL A 29 3.18 6.39 -1.82
CA VAL A 29 3.70 5.53 -2.89
C VAL A 29 2.72 5.53 -4.06
N LEU A 30 3.21 5.85 -5.24
CA LEU A 30 2.39 5.95 -6.45
C LEU A 30 2.97 5.13 -7.60
N VAL A 31 2.13 4.78 -8.57
CA VAL A 31 2.58 4.18 -9.84
C VAL A 31 3.18 5.29 -10.71
N ASP A 32 4.50 5.36 -10.77
CA ASP A 32 5.23 6.30 -11.64
C ASP A 32 5.04 5.93 -13.11
N ARG A 33 5.12 4.63 -13.44
CA ARG A 33 4.82 4.11 -14.77
C ARG A 33 4.07 2.81 -14.71
N LYS A 34 2.93 2.72 -15.41
CA LYS A 34 2.19 1.47 -15.57
C LYS A 34 2.84 0.62 -16.65
N SER A 35 3.17 -0.62 -16.31
CA SER A 35 3.66 -1.58 -17.30
C SER A 35 2.53 -2.04 -18.23
N PRO A 36 2.76 -2.17 -19.54
CA PRO A 36 1.82 -2.80 -20.46
C PRO A 36 1.47 -4.25 -20.10
N ARG A 37 2.33 -4.93 -19.32
CA ARG A 37 2.11 -6.30 -18.84
C ARG A 37 1.29 -6.37 -17.54
N CYS A 38 0.98 -5.23 -16.93
CA CYS A 38 0.25 -5.18 -15.67
C CYS A 38 -1.25 -5.38 -15.90
N ALA A 39 -1.77 -6.55 -15.53
CA ALA A 39 -3.20 -6.85 -15.59
C ALA A 39 -4.02 -6.26 -14.42
N LEU A 40 -3.36 -5.66 -13.42
CA LEU A 40 -4.05 -5.06 -12.28
C LEU A 40 -4.71 -3.74 -12.68
N PHE A 41 -6.04 -3.71 -12.63
CA PHE A 41 -6.83 -2.50 -12.91
C PHE A 41 -6.62 -1.41 -11.84
N LEU A 42 -6.28 -1.79 -10.61
CA LEU A 42 -6.02 -0.88 -9.50
C LEU A 42 -4.70 -0.08 -9.67
N HIS A 43 -3.75 -0.58 -10.45
CA HIS A 43 -2.55 0.19 -10.78
C HIS A 43 -2.88 1.18 -11.88
N VAL A 44 -2.99 2.45 -11.52
CA VAL A 44 -3.24 3.54 -12.47
C VAL A 44 -2.04 4.48 -12.42
N GLU A 45 -1.48 4.79 -13.58
CA GLU A 45 -0.32 5.69 -13.67
C GLU A 45 -0.64 7.05 -13.04
N GLY A 46 0.28 7.55 -12.22
CA GLY A 46 0.14 8.77 -11.44
C GLY A 46 -0.68 8.63 -10.15
N LEU A 47 -1.37 7.51 -9.91
CA LEU A 47 -2.20 7.34 -8.71
C LEU A 47 -1.48 6.62 -7.57
N PRO A 48 -1.82 6.96 -6.30
CA PRO A 48 -1.30 6.29 -5.13
C PRO A 48 -1.81 4.85 -5.04
N ILE A 49 -0.93 3.94 -4.65
CA ILE A 49 -1.26 2.53 -4.38
C ILE A 49 -1.12 2.18 -2.90
N TYR A 50 -0.56 3.10 -2.11
CA TYR A 50 -0.43 2.96 -0.68
C TYR A 50 -0.68 4.31 -0.01
N ASP A 51 -1.64 4.32 0.91
CA ASP A 51 -1.86 5.39 1.90
C ASP A 51 -1.77 4.74 3.28
N TYR A 52 -0.82 5.18 4.10
CA TYR A 52 -0.59 4.63 5.44
C TYR A 52 -1.83 4.80 6.34
N ARG A 53 -2.59 5.89 6.20
CA ARG A 53 -3.80 6.13 7.00
C ARG A 53 -4.88 5.13 6.66
N GLU A 54 -5.04 4.85 5.37
CA GLU A 54 -5.97 3.85 4.87
C GLU A 54 -5.58 2.45 5.37
N ALA A 55 -4.29 2.14 5.45
CA ALA A 55 -3.80 0.86 5.99
C ALA A 55 -4.06 0.69 7.49
N LEU A 56 -4.17 1.78 8.25
CA LEU A 56 -4.49 1.76 9.69
C LEU A 56 -5.97 1.90 10.00
N ARG A 57 -6.83 2.11 9.00
CA ARG A 57 -8.26 2.28 9.25
C ARG A 57 -8.83 0.98 9.85
N PRO A 58 -9.79 1.06 10.80
CA PRO A 58 -10.52 -0.11 11.24
C PRO A 58 -11.17 -0.85 10.06
N SER A 59 -11.12 -2.19 10.08
CA SER A 59 -11.79 -3.01 9.07
C SER A 59 -13.28 -2.66 9.04
N THR A 60 -13.79 -2.34 7.85
CA THR A 60 -15.24 -2.12 7.63
C THR A 60 -15.99 -3.41 7.34
N ARG A 61 -15.28 -4.54 7.19
CA ARG A 61 -15.93 -5.85 7.10
C ARG A 61 -16.50 -6.20 8.46
N ILE A 62 -17.77 -6.57 8.49
CA ILE A 62 -18.40 -7.19 9.65
C ILE A 62 -17.62 -8.48 9.90
N SER A 63 -16.81 -8.53 10.96
CA SER A 63 -16.17 -9.77 11.39
C SER A 63 -17.30 -10.65 11.94
N PRO A 64 -17.62 -11.81 11.33
CA PRO A 64 -18.73 -12.64 11.81
C PRO A 64 -18.43 -13.31 13.16
N ILE A 65 -17.22 -13.13 13.69
CA ILE A 65 -16.67 -13.87 14.81
C ILE A 65 -15.82 -12.87 15.62
N GLU A 66 -16.18 -12.66 16.88
CA GLU A 66 -15.24 -12.14 17.87
C GLU A 66 -14.17 -13.23 18.01
N GLU A 67 -12.93 -12.98 17.58
CA GLU A 67 -11.83 -13.95 17.74
C GLU A 67 -11.71 -14.29 19.23
N GLU A 68 -12.21 -15.47 19.61
CA GLU A 68 -11.88 -16.13 20.88
C GLU A 68 -10.38 -16.34 20.84
N GLY A 69 -9.63 -15.52 21.59
CA GLY A 69 -8.18 -15.43 21.50
C GLY A 69 -7.53 -16.82 21.49
N TYR A 70 -6.63 -17.04 20.52
CA TYR A 70 -5.86 -18.28 20.46
C TYR A 70 -5.10 -18.44 21.79
N GLU A 71 -5.43 -19.49 22.56
CA GLU A 71 -4.61 -19.89 23.71
C GLU A 71 -3.29 -20.44 23.16
N GLU A 72 -2.16 -19.81 23.48
CA GLU A 72 -0.84 -20.42 23.22
C GLU A 72 -0.67 -21.61 24.18
N GLU A 73 -0.55 -22.82 23.64
CA GLU A 73 -0.09 -23.98 24.41
C GLU A 73 1.39 -23.78 24.79
N GLY A 74 1.65 -23.76 26.11
CA GLY A 74 2.98 -23.56 26.70
C GLY A 74 3.86 -24.80 26.81
#